data_AF-A0A954GUH8-F1
#
_entry.id   AF-A0A954GUH8-F1
#
_cell.length_a   1.000
_cell.length_b   1.000
_cell.length_c   1.000
_cell.angle_alpha   90.00
_cell.angle_beta   90.00
_cell.angle_gamma   90.00
#
_symmetry.space_group_name_H-M   'P 1'
#
loop_
_entity.id
_entity.type
_entity.pdbx_description
1 polymer ?
#
loop_
_entity_poly.entity_id
_entity_poly.type
_entity_poly.pdbx_seq_one_letter_code
_entity_poly.pdbx_strand_id
1 'polypeptide(L)' 'GETRNLIHNPDYQKLAKEMENQLYEMLGQAGGMDIPMNQPSGGSQNKRWRERGGDQAADFPKAFTVDEPLNRNAQ' A
#
# COMPACT_ATOMS: atom_id res chain seq x y z
N GLY A 1 12.93 -14.07 13.49
CA GLY A 1 12.58 -13.75 12.10
C GLY A 1 11.63 -12.58 12.07
N GLU A 2 11.49 -11.91 10.92
CA GLU A 2 10.55 -10.81 10.72
C GLU A 2 9.14 -11.36 10.47
N THR A 3 8.32 -11.45 11.51
CA THR A 3 6.96 -12.03 11.44
C THR A 3 5.83 -11.01 11.57
N ARG A 4 6.16 -9.75 11.91
CA ARG A 4 5.19 -8.68 12.15
C ARG A 4 5.48 -7.51 11.23
N ASN A 5 4.65 -7.36 10.20
CA ASN A 5 4.70 -6.20 9.32
C ASN A 5 4.04 -4.98 9.98
N LEU A 6 4.75 -3.85 10.06
CA LEU A 6 4.29 -2.60 10.68
C LEU A 6 3.84 -1.54 9.67
N ILE A 7 3.87 -1.83 8.37
CA ILE A 7 3.60 -0.85 7.30
C ILE A 7 2.19 -0.22 7.37
N HIS A 8 1.24 -0.91 8.00
CA HIS A 8 -0.14 -0.43 8.20
C HIS A 8 -0.42 0.04 9.63
N ASN A 9 0.57 0.03 10.53
CA ASN A 9 0.38 0.55 11.87
C ASN A 9 0.37 2.09 11.82
N PRO A 10 -0.67 2.78 12.34
CA PRO A 10 -0.77 4.24 12.34
C PRO A 10 0.42 4.92 13.03
N ASP A 11 0.96 4.32 14.10
CA ASP A 11 2.04 4.91 14.91
C ASP A 11 3.36 5.04 14.12
N TYR A 12 3.54 4.21 13.08
CA TYR A 12 4.76 4.14 12.29
C TYR A 12 4.61 4.75 10.89
N GLN A 13 3.47 5.37 10.56
CA GLN A 13 3.24 5.91 9.21
C GLN A 13 4.27 6.96 8.79
N LYS A 14 4.67 7.83 9.73
CA LYS A 14 5.70 8.84 9.47
C LYS A 14 7.05 8.19 9.15
N LEU A 15 7.46 7.21 9.95
CA LEU A 15 8.71 6.48 9.74
C LEU A 15 8.70 5.71 8.43
N ALA A 16 7.58 5.05 8.09
CA ALA A 16 7.42 4.36 6.82
C ALA A 16 7.62 5.31 5.63
N LYS A 17 7.09 6.53 5.71
CA LYS A 17 7.27 7.55 4.65
C LYS A 17 8.70 8.06 4.56
N GLU A 18 9.36 8.27 5.70
CA GLU A 18 10.78 8.64 5.75
C GLU A 18 11.65 7.57 5.09
N MET A 19 11.43 6.29 5.41
CA MET A 19 12.15 5.16 4.80
C MET A 19 11.86 5.02 3.30
N GLU A 20 10.61 5.22 2.88
CA GLU A 20 10.23 5.19 1.46
C GLU A 20 10.99 6.27 0.68
N ASN A 21 11.06 7.50 1.19
CA ASN A 21 11.79 8.58 0.55
C ASN A 21 13.29 8.25 0.42
N GLN A 22 13.91 7.70 1.46
CA GLN A 22 15.31 7.25 1.42
C GLN A 22 15.53 6.16 0.38
N LEU A 23 14.60 5.21 0.25
CA LEU A 23 14.68 4.16 -0.76
C LEU A 23 14.70 4.75 -2.17
N TYR A 24 13.80 5.69 -2.46
CA TYR A 24 13.75 6.32 -3.78
C TYR A 24 14.94 7.22 -4.07
N GLU A 25 15.54 7.85 -3.05
CA GLU A 25 16.81 8.56 -3.19
C GLU A 25 17.95 7.62 -3.61
N MET A 26 18.07 6.45 -2.95
CA MET A 26 19.06 5.42 -3.31
C MET A 26 18.83 4.86 -4.73
N LEU A 27 17.58 4.61 -5.10
CA LEU A 27 17.23 4.14 -6.46
C LEU A 27 17.58 5.19 -7.51
N GLY A 28 17.34 6.47 -7.23
CA GLY A 28 17.72 7.58 -8.10
C GLY A 28 19.23 7.66 -8.31
N GLN A 29 20.02 7.55 -7.24
CA GLN A 29 21.48 7.54 -7.32
C GLN A 29 22.03 6.34 -8.11
N ALA A 30 21.36 5.19 -8.06
CA ALA A 30 21.77 3.97 -8.76
C ALA A 30 21.35 3.93 -10.25
N GLY A 31 20.68 4.96 -10.77
CA GLY A 31 20.11 4.96 -12.14
C GLY A 31 18.85 4.10 -12.28
N GLY A 32 18.29 3.60 -11.17
CA GLY A 32 17.06 2.80 -11.16
C GLY A 32 15.79 3.60 -11.51
N MET A 33 15.94 4.90 -11.77
CA MET A 33 14.86 5.84 -12.05
C MET A 33 14.94 6.43 -13.48
N ASP A 34 15.86 5.95 -14.33
CA ASP A 34 16.16 6.51 -15.66
C ASP A 34 15.08 6.25 -16.74
N ILE A 35 14.19 5.27 -16.53
CA ILE A 35 12.97 5.03 -17.31
C ILE A 35 11.81 5.40 -16.38
N PRO A 36 10.80 6.20 -16.79
CA PRO A 36 10.00 7.00 -15.87
C PRO A 36 9.47 6.20 -14.68
N MET A 37 10.15 6.37 -13.56
CA MET A 37 9.76 5.87 -12.25
C MET A 37 9.66 7.13 -11.39
N ASN A 38 8.54 7.83 -11.46
CA ASN A 38 8.26 8.79 -10.40
C ASN A 38 8.01 7.99 -9.12
N GLN A 39 8.42 8.52 -7.97
CA GLN A 39 7.95 7.97 -6.70
C GLN A 39 6.41 7.89 -6.75
N PRO A 40 5.81 6.72 -6.43
CA PRO A 40 4.37 6.57 -6.45
C PRO A 40 3.74 7.59 -5.51
N SER A 41 2.67 8.23 -5.99
CA SER A 41 1.87 9.15 -5.22
C SER A 41 0.57 8.47 -4.79
N GLY A 42 0.16 8.72 -3.55
CA GLY A 42 -1.03 8.10 -2.96
C GLY A 42 -0.74 6.78 -2.24
N GLY A 43 -1.83 6.08 -1.89
CA GLY A 43 -1.77 4.80 -1.18
C GLY A 43 -2.08 3.61 -2.08
N SER A 44 -2.03 2.41 -1.50
CA SER A 44 -2.49 1.19 -2.18
C SER A 44 -4.00 1.24 -2.38
N GLN A 45 -4.43 1.25 -3.65
CA GLN A 45 -5.84 1.26 -4.04
C GLN A 45 -6.39 -0.13 -4.37
N ASN A 46 -5.62 -1.20 -4.10
CA ASN A 46 -6.06 -2.60 -4.23
C ASN A 46 -6.99 -2.99 -3.07
N LYS A 47 -8.05 -2.23 -2.88
CA LYS A 47 -9.02 -2.38 -1.79
C LYS A 47 -10.13 -3.35 -2.21
N ARG A 48 -10.49 -4.27 -1.31
CA ARG A 48 -11.56 -5.25 -1.49
C ARG A 48 -12.76 -4.87 -0.66
N TRP A 49 -13.94 -4.81 -1.26
CA TRP A 49 -15.16 -4.64 -0.49
C TRP A 49 -15.49 -5.92 0.26
N ARG A 50 -15.68 -5.79 1.57
CA ARG A 50 -15.96 -6.87 2.52
C ARG A 50 -17.04 -7.82 2.00
N GLU A 51 -18.21 -7.26 1.67
CA GLU A 51 -19.41 -8.05 1.34
C GLU A 51 -19.33 -8.70 -0.05
N ARG A 52 -18.54 -8.14 -0.97
CA ARG A 52 -18.33 -8.69 -2.32
C ARG A 52 -17.08 -9.57 -2.37
N GLY A 53 -17.09 -10.65 -1.59
CA GLY A 53 -16.02 -11.64 -1.58
C GLY A 53 -14.70 -11.15 -0.97
N GLY A 54 -14.70 -10.01 -0.26
CA GLY A 54 -13.53 -9.53 0.49
C GLY A 54 -13.24 -10.40 1.72
N ASP A 55 -14.30 -10.81 2.43
CA ASP A 55 -14.19 -11.70 3.60
C ASP A 55 -14.29 -13.20 3.26
N GLN A 56 -14.85 -13.54 2.11
CA GLN A 56 -15.09 -14.92 1.69
C GLN A 56 -13.99 -15.47 0.76
N ALA A 57 -13.15 -14.60 0.18
CA ALA A 57 -11.90 -15.03 -0.45
C ALA A 57 -10.88 -15.39 0.64
N ALA A 58 -9.91 -16.26 0.32
CA ALA A 58 -8.86 -16.71 1.24
C ALA A 58 -8.27 -15.56 2.10
N ASP A 59 -7.79 -15.89 3.30
CA ASP A 59 -7.27 -14.94 4.31
C ASP A 59 -6.57 -13.72 3.70
N PHE A 60 -7.31 -12.62 3.58
CA PHE A 60 -6.83 -11.38 2.97
C PHE A 60 -6.54 -10.33 4.04
N PRO A 61 -5.45 -9.53 3.92
CA PRO A 61 -5.10 -8.59 4.97
C PRO A 61 -6.19 -7.54 5.17
N LYS A 62 -6.67 -7.38 6.40
CA LYS A 62 -7.71 -6.40 6.77
C LYS A 62 -7.37 -4.97 6.36
N ALA A 63 -6.08 -4.63 6.29
CA ALA A 63 -5.62 -3.31 5.82
C ALA A 63 -6.04 -2.98 4.37
N PHE A 64 -6.41 -4.00 3.58
CA PHE A 64 -6.89 -3.86 2.22
C PHE A 64 -8.38 -4.20 2.06
N THR A 65 -9.10 -4.53 3.13
CA THR A 65 -10.55 -4.77 3.07
C THR A 65 -11.28 -3.53 3.56
N VAL A 66 -12.33 -3.12 2.84
CA VAL A 66 -13.17 -1.96 3.17
C VAL A 66 -14.60 -2.40 3.42
N ASP A 67 -15.27 -1.71 4.33
CA ASP A 67 -16.62 -2.03 4.78
C ASP A 67 -17.66 -1.60 3.75
N GLU A 68 -17.42 -0.46 3.11
CA GLU A 68 -18.26 0.13 2.08
C GLU A 68 -17.51 0.24 0.74
N PRO A 69 -18.20 0.20 -0.40
CA PRO A 69 -17.59 0.42 -1.70
C PRO A 69 -17.03 1.85 -1.81
N LEU A 70 -15.74 1.96 -2.12
CA LEU A 70 -15.06 3.25 -2.32
C LEU A 70 -15.54 3.98 -3.59
N ASN A 71 -16.08 3.24 -4.56
CA ASN A 71 -16.69 3.80 -5.77
C ASN A 71 -18.09 3.23 -5.94
N ARG A 72 -19.11 4.05 -5.70
CA ARG A 72 -20.53 3.66 -5.77
C ARG A 72 -21.05 3.54 -7.22
N ASN A 73 -20.27 3.99 -8.20
CA ASN A 73 -20.63 3.97 -9.63
C ASN A 73 -19.74 3.03 -10.45
N ALA A 74 -18.88 2.23 -9.82
CA ALA A 74 -18.08 1.24 -10.53
C ALA A 74 -18.96 0.08 -10.98
N GLN A 75 -19.11 -0.10 -12.29
CA GLN A 75 -19.81 -1.24 -12.91
C GLN A 75 -18.91 -2.49 -12.88
#